data_AF-A0A447PRP0-F1
#
_entry.id   AF-A0A447PRP0-F1
#
_cell.length_a   1.000
_cell.length_b   1.000
_cell.length_c   1.000
_cell.angle_alpha   90.00
_cell.angle_beta   90.00
_cell.angle_gamma   90.00
#
_symmetry.space_group_name_H-M   'P 1'
#
loop_
_entity.id
_entity.type
_entity.pdbx_description
1 polymer ?
#
loop_
_entity_poly.entity_id
_entity_poly.type
_entity_poly.pdbx_seq_one_letter_code
_entity_poly.pdbx_strand_id
1 'polypeptide(L)'
;MNFLAHLHLAHLADSSLSGNLLADFVRGNPATHYPPDVVEGIYMHRRIDVMTDNLPEVREAREWFRHETRRVAPITLDVMWDHFLSRHWTQISPDFPLQAFVGYAHAQVATILPTPRRALST
;
A
#
# COMPACT_ATOMS: atom_id res chain seq x y z
N MET A 1 3.97 4.14 -3.08
CA MET A 1 3.15 4.41 -1.89
C MET A 1 1.68 4.68 -2.25
N ASN A 2 0.95 3.62 -2.61
CA ASN A 2 -0.45 3.57 -3.05
C ASN A 2 -1.27 2.70 -2.06
N PHE A 3 -1.41 3.15 -0.81
CA PHE A 3 -1.83 2.33 0.33
C PHE A 3 -3.20 1.69 0.17
N LEU A 4 -4.21 2.44 -0.27
CA LEU A 4 -5.57 1.90 -0.38
C LEU A 4 -5.60 0.79 -1.43
N ALA A 5 -4.91 0.95 -2.56
CA ALA A 5 -4.80 -0.09 -3.58
C ALA A 5 -4.10 -1.36 -3.05
N HIS A 6 -2.95 -1.23 -2.39
CA HIS A 6 -2.22 -2.40 -1.87
C HIS A 6 -3.00 -3.12 -0.77
N LEU A 7 -3.62 -2.39 0.15
CA LEU A 7 -4.45 -2.99 1.19
C LEU A 7 -5.65 -3.70 0.59
N HIS A 8 -6.29 -3.11 -0.42
CA HIS A 8 -7.45 -3.72 -1.08
C HIS A 8 -7.07 -5.00 -1.82
N LEU A 9 -6.00 -4.97 -2.62
CA LEU A 9 -5.50 -6.15 -3.31
C LEU A 9 -5.05 -7.24 -2.33
N ALA A 10 -4.40 -6.87 -1.23
CA ALA A 10 -4.03 -7.80 -0.16
C ALA A 10 -5.27 -8.49 0.42
N HIS A 11 -6.33 -7.73 0.71
CA HIS A 11 -7.59 -8.31 1.19
C HIS A 11 -8.22 -9.28 0.19
N LEU A 12 -8.27 -8.92 -1.11
CA LEU A 12 -8.81 -9.79 -2.16
C LEU A 12 -7.99 -11.08 -2.33
N ALA A 13 -6.68 -11.02 -2.09
CA ALA A 13 -5.77 -12.16 -2.20
C ALA A 13 -5.60 -12.95 -0.89
N ASP A 14 -6.36 -12.62 0.17
CA ASP A 14 -6.20 -13.17 1.52
C ASP A 14 -4.74 -13.10 2.03
N SER A 15 -4.08 -11.99 1.74
CA SER A 15 -2.68 -11.72 2.09
C SER A 15 -2.59 -10.81 3.32
N SER A 16 -1.41 -10.79 3.95
CA SER A 16 -1.14 -9.94 5.10
C SER A 16 -1.25 -8.45 4.72
N LEU A 17 -2.28 -7.77 5.23
CA LEU A 17 -2.44 -6.32 5.10
C LEU A 17 -1.26 -5.59 5.76
N SER A 18 -0.82 -6.07 6.91
CA SER A 18 0.35 -5.59 7.64
C SER A 18 1.63 -5.71 6.82
N GLY A 19 1.87 -6.87 6.17
CA GLY A 19 3.00 -7.06 5.28
C GLY A 19 2.96 -6.13 4.06
N ASN A 20 1.79 -5.98 3.44
CA ASN A 20 1.63 -5.08 2.29
C ASN A 20 1.82 -3.61 2.65
N LEU A 21 1.45 -3.17 3.86
CA LEU A 21 1.71 -1.81 4.31
C LEU A 21 3.18 -1.60 4.71
N LEU A 22 3.80 -2.59 5.35
CA LEU A 22 5.20 -2.50 5.81
C LEU A 22 6.22 -2.48 4.66
N ALA A 23 5.87 -3.00 3.49
CA ALA A 23 6.80 -3.21 2.38
C ALA A 23 7.59 -1.96 1.98
N ASP A 24 6.96 -0.78 1.97
CA ASP A 24 7.59 0.52 1.68
C ASP A 24 8.73 0.88 2.68
N PHE A 25 8.69 0.30 3.89
CA PHE A 25 9.66 0.57 4.96
C PHE A 25 10.73 -0.52 5.08
N VAL A 26 10.53 -1.67 4.44
CA VAL A 26 11.43 -2.83 4.55
C VAL A 26 12.34 -2.92 3.34
N ARG A 27 13.66 -2.83 3.57
CA ARG A 27 14.69 -3.00 2.55
C ARG A 27 15.28 -4.42 2.56
N GLY A 28 15.63 -4.94 1.39
CA GLY A 28 16.29 -6.24 1.27
C GLY A 28 15.38 -7.42 1.62
N ASN A 29 15.97 -8.50 2.14
CA ASN A 29 15.26 -9.73 2.47
C ASN A 29 14.54 -9.63 3.83
N PRO A 30 13.19 -9.70 3.87
CA PRO A 30 12.42 -9.61 5.11
C PRO A 30 12.42 -10.91 5.95
N ALA A 31 12.82 -12.06 5.39
CA ALA A 31 12.59 -13.38 5.96
C ALA A 31 13.18 -13.61 7.36
N THR A 32 14.22 -12.87 7.74
CA THR A 32 14.87 -12.99 9.06
C THR A 32 14.25 -12.10 10.13
N HIS A 33 13.36 -11.18 9.77
CA HIS A 33 12.87 -10.12 10.66
C HIS A 33 11.36 -10.18 10.91
N TYR A 34 10.62 -10.87 10.04
CA TYR A 34 9.16 -10.87 10.06
C TYR A 34 8.60 -12.30 10.00
N PRO A 35 7.40 -12.54 10.56
CA PRO A 35 6.68 -13.80 10.40
C PRO A 35 6.42 -14.14 8.92
N PRO A 36 6.29 -15.44 8.55
CA PRO A 36 6.15 -15.86 7.16
C PRO A 36 5.00 -15.20 6.38
N ASP A 37 3.84 -15.01 7.00
CA ASP A 37 2.68 -14.36 6.38
C ASP A 37 2.93 -12.87 6.06
N VAL A 38 3.63 -12.16 6.96
CA VAL A 38 4.04 -10.77 6.75
C VAL A 38 5.10 -10.69 5.64
N VAL A 39 6.02 -11.65 5.59
CA VAL A 39 7.02 -11.77 4.52
C VAL A 39 6.37 -11.94 3.15
N GLU A 40 5.39 -12.85 3.04
CA GLU A 40 4.63 -13.05 1.80
C GLU A 40 3.86 -11.78 1.41
N GLY A 41 3.27 -11.06 2.36
CA GLY A 41 2.64 -9.76 2.12
C GLY A 41 3.61 -8.70 1.58
N ILE A 42 4.84 -8.65 2.12
CA ILE A 42 5.90 -7.74 1.62
C ILE A 42 6.28 -8.09 0.18
N TYR A 43 6.44 -9.38 -0.13
CA TYR A 43 6.76 -9.80 -1.49
C TYR A 43 5.62 -9.55 -2.47
N MET A 44 4.37 -9.73 -2.04
CA MET A 44 3.19 -9.41 -2.83
C MET A 44 3.16 -7.93 -3.22
N HIS A 45 3.35 -7.02 -2.26
CA HIS A 45 3.42 -5.57 -2.54
C HIS A 45 4.48 -5.27 -3.60
N ARG A 46 5.71 -5.75 -3.41
CA ARG A 46 6.82 -5.52 -4.35
C ARG A 46 6.52 -6.07 -5.74
N ARG A 47 5.84 -7.21 -5.84
CA ARG A 47 5.41 -7.78 -7.13
C ARG A 47 4.37 -6.91 -7.81
N ILE A 48 3.41 -6.37 -7.06
CA ILE A 48 2.41 -5.43 -7.58
C ILE A 48 3.11 -4.18 -8.12
N ASP A 49 4.00 -3.57 -7.35
CA ASP A 49 4.76 -2.39 -7.77
C ASP A 49 5.52 -2.63 -9.08
N VAL A 50 6.29 -3.72 -9.14
CA VAL A 50 7.05 -4.07 -10.34
C VAL A 50 6.11 -4.28 -11.53
N MET A 51 4.97 -4.92 -11.33
CA MET A 51 4.00 -5.13 -12.40
C MET A 51 3.42 -3.79 -12.89
N THR A 52 2.95 -2.93 -11.98
CA THR A 52 2.29 -1.66 -12.32
C THR A 52 3.28 -0.65 -12.91
N ASP A 53 4.48 -0.56 -12.38
CA ASP A 53 5.53 0.35 -12.87
C ASP A 53 5.99 0.06 -14.30
N ASN A 54 5.81 -1.19 -14.73
CA ASN A 54 6.14 -1.64 -16.09
C ASN A 54 4.99 -1.48 -17.08
N LEU A 55 3.78 -1.10 -16.64
CA LEU A 55 2.66 -0.85 -17.55
C LEU A 55 2.95 0.34 -18.46
N PRO A 56 2.67 0.24 -19.78
CA PRO A 56 2.87 1.34 -20.73
C PRO A 56 2.22 2.65 -20.28
N GLU A 57 1.01 2.58 -19.71
CA GLU A 57 0.23 3.72 -19.25
C GLU A 57 0.90 4.44 -18.08
N VAL A 58 1.52 3.69 -17.16
CA VAL A 58 2.27 4.28 -16.03
C VAL A 58 3.55 4.94 -16.51
N ARG A 59 4.22 4.34 -17.50
CA ARG A 59 5.41 4.92 -18.14
C ARG A 59 5.07 6.22 -18.87
N GLU A 60 3.98 6.21 -19.65
CA GLU A 60 3.47 7.39 -20.34
C GLU A 60 3.07 8.50 -19.36
N ALA A 61 2.34 8.16 -18.29
CA ALA A 61 1.92 9.14 -17.28
C ALA A 61 3.10 9.84 -16.60
N ARG A 62 4.23 9.13 -16.40
CA ARG A 62 5.48 9.71 -15.88
C ARG A 62 6.10 10.74 -16.83
N GLU A 63 5.88 10.61 -18.14
CA GLU A 63 6.38 11.54 -19.16
C GLU A 63 5.61 12.87 -19.18
N TRP A 64 4.34 12.89 -18.75
CA TRP A 64 3.52 14.11 -18.65
C TRP A 64 4.06 15.11 -17.60
N PHE A 65 4.89 14.65 -16.66
CA PHE A 65 5.57 15.53 -15.72
C PHE A 65 6.68 16.31 -16.42
N ARG A 66 6.81 17.60 -16.11
CA ARG A 66 7.94 18.42 -16.56
C ARG A 66 9.26 17.83 -16.05
N HIS A 67 10.35 18.10 -16.76
CA HIS A 67 11.68 17.55 -16.46
C HIS A 67 12.10 17.83 -15.00
N GLU A 68 11.84 19.03 -14.50
CA GLU A 68 12.18 19.47 -13.13
C GLU A 68 11.39 18.70 -12.05
N THR A 69 10.20 18.22 -12.39
CA THR A 69 9.29 17.49 -11.49
C THR A 69 9.28 15.98 -11.70
N ARG A 70 10.00 15.47 -12.70
CA ARG A 70 9.93 14.04 -13.07
C ARG A 70 10.40 13.10 -11.97
N ARG A 71 11.32 13.56 -11.10
CA ARG A 71 11.79 12.80 -9.94
C ARG A 71 10.68 12.44 -8.95
N VAL A 72 9.64 13.29 -8.84
CA VAL A 72 8.51 13.07 -7.93
C VAL A 72 7.29 12.50 -8.64
N ALA A 73 7.37 12.21 -9.94
CA ALA A 73 6.26 11.67 -10.70
C ALA A 73 5.72 10.34 -10.11
N PRO A 74 6.55 9.35 -9.74
CA PRO A 74 6.03 8.08 -9.21
C PRO A 74 5.19 8.26 -7.94
N ILE A 75 5.72 8.96 -6.94
CA ILE A 75 5.01 9.18 -5.67
C ILE A 75 3.78 10.09 -5.85
N THR A 76 3.81 11.04 -6.79
CA THR A 76 2.63 11.85 -7.09
C THR A 76 1.53 11.01 -7.69
N LEU A 77 1.89 10.15 -8.66
CA LEU A 77 0.96 9.25 -9.29
C LEU A 77 0.38 8.25 -8.28
N ASP A 78 1.18 7.73 -7.35
CA ASP A 78 0.71 6.87 -6.26
C ASP A 78 -0.45 7.48 -5.48
N VAL A 79 -0.29 8.73 -5.05
CA VAL A 79 -1.33 9.47 -4.33
C VAL A 79 -2.56 9.72 -5.21
N MET A 80 -2.35 10.01 -6.50
CA MET A 80 -3.44 10.21 -7.46
C MET A 80 -4.25 8.93 -7.68
N TRP A 81 -3.59 7.77 -7.79
CA TRP A 81 -4.28 6.49 -7.98
C TRP A 81 -5.14 6.15 -6.77
N ASP A 82 -4.62 6.30 -5.54
CA ASP A 82 -5.41 6.14 -4.32
C ASP A 82 -6.58 7.14 -4.25
N HIS A 83 -6.37 8.39 -4.69
CA HIS A 83 -7.44 9.38 -4.78
C HIS A 83 -8.56 8.91 -5.72
N PHE A 84 -8.24 8.50 -6.94
CA PHE A 84 -9.26 8.03 -7.89
C PHE A 84 -9.91 6.72 -7.43
N LEU A 85 -9.13 5.78 -6.88
CA LEU A 85 -9.64 4.56 -6.29
C LEU A 85 -10.66 4.86 -5.18
N SER A 86 -10.35 5.79 -4.27
CA SER A 86 -11.27 6.19 -3.20
C SER A 86 -12.53 6.86 -3.74
N ARG A 87 -12.40 7.71 -4.77
CA ARG A 87 -13.51 8.40 -5.43
C ARG A 87 -14.46 7.43 -6.14
N HIS A 88 -13.91 6.37 -6.75
CA HIS A 88 -14.65 5.39 -7.52
C HIS A 88 -14.92 4.09 -6.76
N TRP A 89 -14.69 4.08 -5.45
CA TRP A 89 -14.69 2.87 -4.62
C TRP A 89 -15.97 2.04 -4.76
N THR A 90 -17.14 2.66 -4.76
CA THR A 90 -18.43 1.95 -4.88
C THR A 90 -18.55 1.13 -6.18
N GLN A 91 -17.83 1.50 -7.24
CA GLN A 91 -17.80 0.74 -8.49
C GLN A 91 -16.83 -0.45 -8.42
N ILE A 92 -15.79 -0.33 -7.60
CA ILE A 92 -14.68 -1.28 -7.50
C ILE A 92 -14.96 -2.33 -6.42
N SER A 93 -15.51 -1.92 -5.28
CA SER A 93 -15.89 -2.78 -4.16
C SER A 93 -17.30 -2.40 -3.66
N PRO A 94 -18.35 -2.79 -4.40
CA PRO A 94 -19.73 -2.40 -4.08
C PRO A 94 -20.22 -2.97 -2.74
N ASP A 95 -19.76 -4.16 -2.36
CA ASP A 95 -20.21 -4.87 -1.16
C ASP A 95 -19.45 -4.49 0.11
N PHE A 96 -18.36 -3.72 0.00
CA PHE A 96 -17.53 -3.34 1.14
C PHE A 96 -17.28 -1.83 1.14
N PRO A 97 -18.13 -1.01 1.79
CA PRO A 97 -18.01 0.44 1.79
C PRO A 97 -16.63 0.92 2.25
N LEU A 98 -16.09 1.97 1.61
CA LEU A 98 -14.72 2.45 1.83
C LEU A 98 -14.39 2.67 3.32
N GLN A 99 -15.29 3.32 4.06
CA GLN A 99 -15.07 3.59 5.49
C GLN A 99 -15.00 2.30 6.32
N ALA A 100 -15.82 1.31 5.98
CA ALA A 100 -15.78 0.00 6.63
C ALA A 100 -14.48 -0.74 6.28
N PHE A 101 -14.05 -0.68 5.01
CA PHE A 101 -12.78 -1.27 4.57
C PHE A 101 -11.59 -0.63 5.27
N VAL A 102 -11.53 0.69 5.36
CA VAL A 102 -10.45 1.41 6.07
C VAL A 102 -10.44 1.06 7.55
N GLY A 103 -11.61 0.98 8.20
CA GLY A 103 -11.72 0.55 9.59
C GLY A 103 -11.24 -0.88 9.82
N TYR A 104 -11.63 -1.80 8.92
CA TYR A 104 -11.15 -3.18 8.91
C TYR A 104 -9.62 -3.24 8.73
N ALA A 105 -9.09 -2.57 7.71
CA ALA A 105 -7.66 -2.58 7.42
C ALA A 105 -6.84 -1.98 8.57
N HIS A 106 -7.32 -0.88 9.17
CA HIS A 106 -6.70 -0.29 10.35
C HIS A 106 -6.67 -1.26 11.53
N ALA A 107 -7.77 -1.98 11.81
CA ALA A 107 -7.81 -2.96 12.89
C ALA A 107 -6.79 -4.10 12.68
N GLN A 108 -6.66 -4.59 11.44
CA GLN A 108 -5.69 -5.63 11.09
C GLN A 108 -4.25 -5.15 11.25
N VAL A 109 -3.94 -3.94 10.77
CA VAL A 109 -2.60 -3.35 10.85
C VAL A 109 -2.22 -2.95 12.28
N ALA A 110 -3.17 -2.46 13.09
CA ALA A 110 -2.89 -2.04 14.47
C ALA A 110 -2.33 -3.16 15.35
N THR A 111 -2.58 -4.43 15.00
CA THR A 111 -2.06 -5.60 15.74
C THR A 111 -0.54 -5.70 15.75
N ILE A 112 0.14 -5.13 14.74
CA ILE A 112 1.60 -5.16 14.61
C ILE A 112 2.27 -3.86 15.07
N LEU A 113 1.49 -2.81 15.36
CA LEU A 113 2.04 -1.56 15.87
C LEU A 113 2.47 -1.77 17.33
N PRO A 114 3.68 -1.32 17.72
CA PRO A 114 4.04 -1.33 19.13
C PRO A 114 3.00 -0.51 19.89
N THR A 115 2.50 -1.04 21.00
CA THR A 115 1.63 -0.27 21.91
C THR A 115 2.34 1.04 22.20
N PRO A 116 1.69 2.21 22.09
CA PRO A 116 2.33 3.46 22.46
C PRO A 116 2.81 3.28 23.89
N ARG A 117 4.14 3.21 24.12
CA ARG A 117 4.67 3.30 25.47
C ARG A 117 4.07 4.57 26.03
N ARG A 118 3.35 4.47 27.16
CA ARG A 118 3.00 5.61 28.00
C ARG A 118 4.24 6.49 28.05
N ALA A 119 4.17 7.65 27.39
CA ALA A 119 5.25 8.62 27.42
C ALA A 119 5.36 9.05 28.89
N LEU A 120 6.39 8.51 29.54
CA LEU A 120 7.10 9.00 30.72
C LEU A 120 6.30 9.94 31.63
N SER A 121 5.73 9.37 32.69
CA SER A 121 5.65 10.07 33.97
C SER A 121 7.04 9.98 34.64
N THR A 122 7.88 10.99 34.43
CA THR A 122 9.00 11.39 35.29
C THR A 122 9.18 12.88 35.17
#